data_AF-A0ABD0QY51-F1
#
_entry.id   AF-A0ABD0QY51-F1
#
_cell.length_a   1.000
_cell.length_b   1.000
_cell.length_c   1.000
_cell.angle_alpha   90.00
_cell.angle_beta   90.00
_cell.angle_gamma   90.00
#
_symmetry.space_group_name_H-M   'P 1'
#
loop_
_entity.id
_entity.type
_entity.pdbx_description
1 polymer ?
#
loop_
_entity_poly.entity_id
_entity_poly.type
_entity_poly.pdbx_seq_one_letter_code
_entity_poly.pdbx_strand_id
1 'polypeptide(L)' 'LNEAPIFGFEKDVGTKTTMRITYPEGAIQKTERYEKSSLFVLSAFKPMDFKWLGYMMGKS' A
#
# COMPACT_ATOMS: atom_id res chain seq x y z
N LEU A 1 -0.35 -10.55 2.84
CA LEU A 1 -1.37 -9.51 2.61
C LEU A 1 -1.04 -8.71 1.34
N ASN A 2 -0.71 -9.39 0.26
CA ASN A 2 -0.39 -8.77 -1.02
C ASN A 2 -1.14 -9.56 -2.09
N GLU A 3 -1.88 -8.85 -2.93
CA GLU A 3 -2.59 -9.37 -4.10
C GLU A 3 -3.84 -10.25 -3.87
N ALA A 4 -4.62 -10.00 -2.81
CA ALA A 4 -5.98 -10.55 -2.81
C ALA A 4 -6.80 -9.88 -3.93
N PRO A 5 -7.29 -10.62 -4.94
CA PRO A 5 -8.13 -10.06 -5.98
C PRO A 5 -9.48 -9.69 -5.34
N ILE A 6 -9.84 -8.41 -5.44
CA ILE A 6 -11.14 -7.90 -4.96
C ILE A 6 -12.25 -8.33 -5.93
N PHE A 7 -11.89 -8.59 -7.20
CA PHE A 7 -12.81 -8.95 -8.27
C PHE A 7 -13.46 -10.32 -8.02
N GLY A 8 -14.77 -10.33 -7.75
CA GLY A 8 -15.58 -11.52 -7.50
C GLY A 8 -15.83 -11.88 -6.04
N PHE A 9 -15.21 -11.18 -5.07
CA PHE A 9 -15.39 -11.39 -3.63
C PHE A 9 -15.87 -10.12 -2.90
N GLU A 10 -16.32 -9.11 -3.65
CA GLU A 10 -16.73 -7.79 -3.14
C GLU A 10 -17.78 -7.88 -2.02
N LYS A 11 -18.60 -8.94 -2.05
CA LYS A 11 -19.67 -9.20 -1.08
C LYS A 11 -19.15 -9.69 0.28
N ASP A 12 -18.01 -10.37 0.31
CA ASP A 12 -17.45 -11.01 1.51
C ASP A 12 -16.34 -10.16 2.15
N VAL A 13 -15.60 -9.37 1.36
CA VAL A 13 -14.48 -8.53 1.86
C VAL A 13 -14.77 -7.03 1.84
N GLY A 14 -15.87 -6.61 1.21
CA GLY A 14 -16.23 -5.20 1.00
C GLY A 14 -15.44 -4.55 -0.15
N THR A 15 -16.05 -3.54 -0.78
CA THR A 15 -15.49 -2.87 -1.98
C THR A 15 -14.50 -1.74 -1.67
N LYS A 16 -14.35 -1.37 -0.40
CA LYS A 16 -13.63 -0.17 0.02
C LYS A 16 -12.52 -0.53 1.00
N THR A 17 -11.27 -0.51 0.53
CA THR A 17 -10.11 -0.68 1.41
C THR A 17 -9.83 0.66 2.10
N THR A 18 -10.31 0.84 3.34
CA THR A 18 -10.11 2.09 4.11
C THR A 18 -8.67 2.24 4.62
N MET A 19 -7.96 1.12 4.86
CA MET A 19 -6.57 1.11 5.32
C MET A 19 -5.77 0.02 4.61
N ARG A 20 -4.60 0.37 4.06
CA ARG A 20 -3.69 -0.57 3.41
C ARG A 20 -2.33 -0.56 4.11
N ILE A 21 -2.02 -1.66 4.81
CA ILE A 21 -0.73 -1.88 5.48
C ILE A 21 0.26 -2.38 4.45
N THR A 22 1.35 -1.64 4.25
CA THR A 22 2.35 -1.91 3.21
C THR A 22 3.78 -1.84 3.78
N TYR A 23 4.67 -2.66 3.23
CA TYR A 23 6.11 -2.66 3.45
C TYR A 23 6.82 -2.77 2.09
N PRO A 24 8.12 -2.39 1.96
CA PRO A 24 8.77 -2.21 0.66
C PRO A 24 8.67 -3.42 -0.28
N GLU A 25 8.86 -4.63 0.25
CA GLU A 25 8.82 -5.88 -0.51
C GLU A 25 7.39 -6.27 -0.96
N GLY A 26 6.36 -5.68 -0.36
CA GLY A 26 4.94 -5.87 -0.70
C GLY A 26 4.28 -4.66 -1.37
N ALA A 27 5.04 -3.59 -1.62
CA ALA A 27 4.48 -2.32 -2.02
C ALA A 27 4.15 -2.25 -3.51
N ILE A 28 3.03 -1.60 -3.81
CA ILE A 28 2.74 -1.19 -5.18
C ILE A 28 3.77 -0.13 -5.56
N GLN A 29 4.58 -0.43 -6.58
CA GLN A 29 5.71 0.41 -6.96
C GLN A 29 5.31 1.71 -7.67
N LYS A 30 4.08 1.77 -8.21
CA LYS A 30 3.53 2.97 -8.84
C LYS A 30 2.56 3.66 -7.90
N THR A 31 2.90 4.88 -7.47
CA THR A 31 2.07 5.71 -6.59
C THR A 31 0.67 5.97 -7.15
N GLU A 32 0.53 6.03 -8.48
CA GLU A 32 -0.73 6.20 -9.22
C GLU A 32 -1.76 5.08 -8.98
N ARG A 33 -1.29 3.90 -8.59
CA ARG A 33 -2.14 2.73 -8.34
C ARG A 33 -2.66 2.67 -6.90
N TYR A 34 -2.27 3.62 -6.05
CA TYR A 34 -2.88 3.77 -4.74
C TYR A 34 -4.18 4.54 -4.86
N GLU A 35 -5.24 4.02 -4.25
CA GLU A 35 -6.51 4.73 -4.20
C GLU A 35 -6.41 5.99 -3.34
N LYS A 36 -6.87 7.12 -3.87
CA LYS A 36 -6.83 8.42 -3.19
C LYS A 36 -7.68 8.46 -1.91
N SER A 37 -8.68 7.58 -1.80
CA SER A 37 -9.57 7.48 -0.65
C SER A 37 -9.14 6.47 0.41
N SER A 38 -7.92 5.93 0.32
CA SER A 38 -7.38 4.94 1.25
C SER A 38 -6.28 5.50 2.14
N LEU A 39 -6.24 5.07 3.39
CA LEU A 39 -5.13 5.37 4.30
C LEU A 39 -3.94 4.44 4.00
N PHE A 40 -2.80 5.03 3.67
CA PHE A 40 -1.54 4.30 3.54
C PHE A 40 -0.91 4.14 4.93
N VAL A 41 -0.62 2.90 5.33
CA VAL A 41 0.02 2.58 6.62
C VAL A 41 1.35 1.87 6.34
N LEU A 42 2.45 2.51 6.71
CA LEU A 42 3.78 1.90 6.65
C LEU A 42 4.04 1.07 7.92
N SER A 43 4.36 -0.21 7.75
CA SER A 43 4.92 -1.03 8.82
C SER A 43 6.43 -1.13 8.62
N ALA A 44 7.20 -0.29 9.32
CA ALA A 44 8.66 -0.21 9.18
C ALA A 44 9.36 -1.14 10.17
N PHE A 45 10.36 -1.88 9.68
CA PHE A 45 11.15 -2.86 10.45
C PHE A 45 12.65 -2.56 10.45
N LYS A 46 13.13 -1.74 9.51
CA LYS A 46 14.55 -1.35 9.39
C LYS A 46 14.68 0.12 8.94
N PRO A 47 15.77 0.83 9.28
CA PRO A 47 15.95 2.24 8.89
C PRO A 47 15.86 2.50 7.38
N MET A 48 16.19 1.50 6.56
CA MET A 48 16.10 1.58 5.10
C MET A 48 14.66 1.77 4.59
N ASP A 49 13.65 1.36 5.35
CA ASP A 49 12.24 1.47 4.94
C ASP A 49 11.80 2.95 4.84
N PHE A 50 12.38 3.82 5.66
CA PHE A 50 12.12 5.27 5.58
C PHE A 50 12.78 5.92 4.37
N LYS A 51 13.96 5.45 3.96
CA LYS A 51 14.60 5.91 2.71
C LYS A 51 13.76 5.53 1.50
N TRP A 52 13.25 4.29 1.48
CA TRP A 52 12.32 3.82 0.45
C TRP A 52 11.05 4.69 0.39
N LEU A 53 10.44 5.02 1.54
CA LEU A 53 9.28 5.92 1.56
C LEU A 53 9.61 7.32 0.98
N GLY A 54 10.80 7.84 1.24
CA GLY A 54 11.30 9.08 0.65
C GLY A 54 11.30 9.04 -0.89
N TYR A 55 11.87 7.98 -1.47
CA TYR A 55 11.87 7.75 -2.91
C TYR A 55 10.44 7.65 -3.48
N MET A 56 9.53 6.95 -2.80
CA MET A 56 8.13 6.84 -3.21
C MET A 56 7.41 8.19 -3.22
N MET A 57 7.77 9.11 -2.32
CA MET A 57 7.21 10.47 -2.26
C MET A 57 7.93 11.46 -3.20
N GLY A 58 8.92 11.02 -3.97
CA GLY A 58 9.72 11.89 -4.84
C GLY A 58 10.63 12.85 -4.06
N LYS A 59 10.97 12.53 -2.80
CA LYS A 59 11.97 13.28 -2.03
C LYS A 59 13.35 12.68 -2.33
N SER A 60 14.16 13.44 -3.08
CA SER A 60 15.59 13.17 -3.29
C SER A 60 16.42 13.54 -2.06
#